data_AF-G5LQS6-F1
#
_entry.id   AF-G5LQS6-F1
#
_cell.length_a   1.000
_cell.length_b   1.000
_cell.length_c   1.000
_cell.angle_alpha   90.00
_cell.angle_beta   90.00
_cell.angle_gamma   90.00
#
_symmetry.space_group_name_H-M   'P 1'
#
loop_
_entity.id
_entity.type
_entity.pdbx_description
1 polymer ?
#
loop_
_entity_poly.entity_id
_entity_poly.type
_entity_poly.pdbx_seq_one_letter_code
_entity_poly.pdbx_strand_id
1 'polypeptide(L)' 'HAPHEITFNLDGEPLSGQEFHIEVLPGALRCRLPPDCPLLR' A
#
# COMPACT_ATOMS: atom_id res chain seq x y z
N HIS A 1 13.41 -7.21 -11.76
CA HIS A 1 13.14 -8.60 -11.33
C HIS A 1 14.06 -9.03 -10.20
N ALA A 2 13.48 -9.50 -9.10
CA ALA A 2 14.19 -10.12 -7.98
C ALA A 2 14.64 -11.54 -8.34
N PRO A 3 15.79 -12.02 -7.81
CA PRO A 3 16.31 -13.35 -8.11
C PRO A 3 15.52 -14.49 -7.45
N HIS A 4 14.68 -14.17 -6.47
CA HIS A 4 13.78 -15.09 -5.77
C HIS A 4 12.42 -14.43 -5.57
N GLU A 5 11.40 -15.25 -5.32
CA GLU A 5 10.06 -14.77 -5.03
C GLU A 5 10.03 -13.97 -3.72
N ILE A 6 9.37 -12.82 -3.79
CA ILE A 6 9.08 -11.94 -2.65
C ILE A 6 7.60 -12.12 -2.35
N THR A 7 7.25 -12.32 -1.08
CA THR A 7 5.86 -12.27 -0.61
C THR A 7 5.62 -10.95 0.12
N PHE A 8 4.78 -10.08 -0.45
CA PHE A 8 4.27 -8.89 0.22
C PHE A 8 2.99 -9.22 0.98
N ASN A 9 2.86 -8.68 2.20
CA ASN A 9 1.61 -8.64 2.92
C ASN A 9 0.91 -7.31 2.62
N LEU A 10 -0.27 -7.35 1.99
CA LEU A 10 -1.09 -6.19 1.64
C LEU A 10 -2.30 -6.15 2.58
N ASP A 11 -2.15 -5.45 3.71
CA ASP A 11 -3.20 -5.32 4.75
C ASP A 11 -3.78 -6.65 5.25
N GLY A 12 -2.99 -7.73 5.20
CA GLY A 12 -3.38 -9.08 5.62
C GLY A 12 -3.46 -10.09 4.48
N GLU A 13 -3.51 -9.63 3.23
CA GLU A 13 -3.56 -10.48 2.04
C GLU A 13 -2.14 -10.74 1.48
N PRO A 14 -1.69 -12.00 1.36
CA PRO A 14 -0.38 -12.31 0.82
C PRO A 14 -0.36 -12.22 -0.72
N LEU A 15 0.67 -11.59 -1.28
CA LEU A 15 0.93 -11.53 -2.72
C LEU A 15 2.40 -11.84 -3.02
N SER A 16 2.64 -12.91 -3.77
CA SER A 16 3.98 -13.39 -4.11
C SER A 16 4.34 -13.13 -5.57
N GLY A 17 5.61 -12.80 -5.83
CA GLY A 17 6.10 -12.46 -7.17
C GLY A 17 7.57 -12.04 -7.19
N GLN A 18 8.13 -11.84 -8.38
CA GLN A 18 9.53 -11.40 -8.57
C GLN A 18 9.62 -9.91 -8.96
N GLU A 19 8.50 -9.26 -9.24
CA GLU A 19 8.42 -7.86 -9.61
C GLU A 19 7.05 -7.31 -9.24
N PHE A 20 7.02 -6.09 -8.74
CA PHE A 20 5.82 -5.41 -8.28
C PHE A 20 5.87 -3.96 -8.74
N HIS A 21 4.75 -3.46 -9.27
CA HIS A 21 4.55 -2.04 -9.51
C HIS A 21 3.51 -1.53 -8.50
N ILE A 22 3.92 -0.64 -7.61
CA ILE A 22 3.06 -0.05 -6.58
C ILE A 22 2.73 1.38 -7.01
N GLU A 23 1.44 1.67 -7.13
CA GLU A 23 0.94 2.96 -7.57
C GLU A 23 -0.02 3.55 -6.53
N VAL A 24 0.11 4.85 -6.28
CA VAL A 24 -0.82 5.58 -5.40
C VAL A 24 -2.02 6.02 -6.22
N LEU A 25 -3.23 5.73 -5.72
CA LEU A 25 -4.48 6.26 -6.26
C LEU A 25 -4.88 7.53 -5.48
N PRO A 26 -4.62 8.74 -6.00
CA PRO A 26 -4.86 9.97 -5.26
C PRO A 26 -6.36 10.20 -5.06
N GLY A 27 -6.76 10.53 -3.83
CA GLY A 27 -8.15 10.85 -3.51
C GLY A 27 -9.14 9.70 -3.72
N ALA A 28 -8.66 8.45 -3.75
CA ALA A 28 -9.49 7.27 -4.02
C ALA A 28 -10.64 7.07 -3.03
N LEU A 29 -10.52 7.62 -1.82
CA LEU A 29 -11.55 7.56 -0.80
C LEU A 29 -11.65 8.84 0.02
N ARG A 30 -12.80 9.03 0.66
CA ARG A 30 -13.01 10.04 1.70
C ARG A 30 -13.08 9.33 3.04
N CYS A 31 -12.24 9.75 3.98
CA CYS A 31 -12.19 9.19 5.33
C CYS A 31 -12.65 10.22 6.35
N ARG A 32 -13.32 9.79 7.42
CA ARG A 32 -13.55 10.64 8.61
C ARG A 32 -12.29 10.56 9.46
N LEU A 33 -11.61 11.70 9.63
CA LEU A 33 -10.36 11.80 10.37
C LEU A 33 -10.50 12.87 11.45
N PRO A 34 -9.72 12.78 12.55
CA PRO A 34 -9.63 13.87 13.51
C PRO A 34 -9.01 15.12 12.86
N PRO A 35 -9.33 16.35 13.34
CA PRO A 35 -8.81 17.59 12.77
C PRO A 35 -7.27 17.67 12.77
N ASP A 36 -6.63 17.04 13.74
CA ASP A 36 -5.19 16.99 13.98
C ASP A 36 -4.56 15.65 13.56
N CYS A 37 -5.13 15.01 12.53
CA CYS A 37 -4.66 13.72 12.05
C CYS A 37 -3.14 13.75 11.73
N PRO A 38 -2.31 12.95 12.43
CA PRO A 38 -0.85 13.10 12.38
C PRO A 38 -0.22 12.69 11.04
N LEU A 39 -0.98 12.02 10.17
CA LEU A 39 -0.54 11.59 8.85
C LEU A 39 -0.99 12.52 7.72
N LEU A 40 -1.77 13.57 8.05
CA LEU A 40 -2.09 14.65 7.12
C LEU A 40 -1.06 15.79 7.29
N ARG A 41 -0.66 16.40 6.18
CA ARG A 41 0.20 17.58 6.16
C ARG A 41 -0.56 18.85 6.51
#